data_AF-A0A7S1W7G2-F1
#
_entry.id   AF-A0A7S1W7G2-F1
#
_cell.length_a   1.000
_cell.length_b   1.000
_cell.length_c   1.000
_cell.angle_alpha   90.00
_cell.angle_beta   90.00
_cell.angle_gamma   90.00
#
_symmetry.space_group_name_H-M   'P 1'
#
loop_
_entity.id
_entity.type
_entity.pdbx_description
1 polymer ?
#
loop_
_entity_poly.entity_id
_entity_poly.type
_entity_poly.pdbx_seq_one_letter_code
_entity_poly.pdbx_strand_id
1 'polypeptide(L)'
;ARWACQKGNAAGSAATAELYPADPDAAFGVEELAAFTSEVLDRSPQSQDADEKKALRQAYAKDGFLRKAMNYVERRLQEMPGPFLLGETASLADYALYGLVDMICKGDFDGVEPAYVDEFPSVKAHHGAVPGSRLFKEYVAAYGKEP
;
A
#
# COMPACT_ATOMS: atom_id res chain seq x y z
N ALA A 1 -2.61 14.34 1.02
CA ALA A 1 -2.98 13.56 2.23
C ALA A 1 -2.27 14.05 3.50
N ARG A 2 -0.92 14.15 3.51
CA ARG A 2 -0.11 14.65 4.64
C ARG A 2 -0.62 15.93 5.32
N TRP A 3 -0.87 16.99 4.54
CA TRP A 3 -1.36 18.28 5.07
C TRP A 3 -2.70 18.14 5.80
N ALA A 4 -3.61 17.30 5.29
CA ALA A 4 -4.91 17.06 5.91
C ALA A 4 -4.78 16.27 7.23
N CYS A 5 -3.88 15.28 7.28
CA CYS A 5 -3.61 14.52 8.50
C CYS A 5 -2.95 15.40 9.58
N GLN A 6 -1.95 16.21 9.20
CA GLN A 6 -1.29 17.15 10.11
C GLN A 6 -2.25 18.22 10.65
N LYS A 7 -3.16 18.74 9.83
CA LYS A 7 -4.22 19.66 10.24
C LYS A 7 -5.21 19.00 11.21
N GLY A 8 -5.59 17.75 10.96
CA GLY A 8 -6.42 16.97 11.87
C GLY A 8 -5.74 16.72 13.23
N ASN A 9 -4.43 16.44 13.22
CA ASN A 9 -3.63 16.26 14.44
C ASN A 9 -3.57 17.54 15.27
N ALA A 10 -3.33 18.69 14.61
CA ALA A 10 -3.35 20.00 15.26
C ALA A 10 -4.74 20.36 15.82
N ALA A 11 -5.81 19.79 15.27
CA ALA A 11 -7.18 19.93 15.77
C ALA A 11 -7.57 18.90 16.84
N GLY A 12 -6.65 18.01 17.25
CA GLY A 12 -6.87 17.03 18.31
C GLY A 12 -7.66 15.78 17.87
N SER A 13 -7.78 15.50 16.57
CA SER A 13 -8.44 14.27 16.10
C SER A 13 -7.54 13.06 16.31
N ALA A 14 -7.90 12.18 17.24
CA ALA A 14 -7.22 10.90 17.46
C ALA A 14 -7.17 10.03 16.18
N ALA A 15 -8.20 10.11 15.34
CA ALA A 15 -8.27 9.35 14.08
C ALA A 15 -7.20 9.76 13.06
N THR A 16 -6.79 11.03 13.02
CA THR A 16 -5.73 11.48 12.09
C THR A 16 -4.33 11.24 12.66
N ALA A 17 -4.21 11.14 13.98
CA ALA A 17 -2.93 10.92 14.65
C ALA A 17 -2.42 9.48 14.43
N GLU A 18 -3.35 8.53 14.32
CA GLU A 18 -3.06 7.14 13.95
C GLU A 18 -2.60 7.00 12.49
N LEU A 19 -3.10 7.84 11.58
CA LEU A 19 -2.75 7.78 10.15
C LEU A 19 -1.36 8.35 9.85
N TYR A 20 -0.90 9.30 10.66
CA TYR A 20 0.35 9.98 10.42
C TYR A 20 1.04 10.32 11.74
N PRO A 21 2.10 9.59 12.12
CA PRO A 21 2.73 9.74 13.42
C PRO A 21 3.41 11.11 13.56
N ALA A 22 3.53 11.58 14.80
CA ALA A 22 4.26 12.81 15.13
C ALA A 22 5.78 12.57 15.23
N ASP A 23 6.19 11.35 15.54
CA ASP A 23 7.60 10.96 15.57
C ASP A 23 8.23 11.11 14.17
N PRO A 24 9.34 11.85 14.02
CA PRO A 24 9.92 12.15 12.72
C PRO A 24 10.37 10.91 11.93
N ASP A 25 10.92 9.90 12.60
CA ASP A 25 11.45 8.71 11.94
C ASP A 25 10.31 7.81 11.47
N ALA A 26 9.29 7.62 12.32
CA ALA A 26 8.07 6.94 11.93
C ALA A 26 7.34 7.67 10.78
N ALA A 27 7.29 9.01 10.83
CA ALA A 27 6.68 9.81 9.77
C ALA A 27 7.45 9.70 8.45
N PHE A 28 8.78 9.64 8.51
CA PHE A 28 9.63 9.40 7.34
C PHE A 28 9.32 8.03 6.72
N GLY A 29 9.21 6.98 7.53
CA GLY A 29 8.84 5.64 7.04
C GLY A 29 7.48 5.63 6.35
N VAL A 30 6.48 6.33 6.90
CA VAL A 30 5.15 6.48 6.28
C VAL A 30 5.25 7.19 4.93
N GLU A 31 6.01 8.28 4.83
CA GLU A 31 6.20 8.99 3.55
C GLU A 31 6.92 8.13 2.52
N GLU A 32 7.98 7.42 2.93
CA GLU A 32 8.77 6.54 2.08
C GLU A 32 7.90 5.46 1.45
N LEU A 33 7.17 4.67 2.26
CA LEU A 33 6.33 3.59 1.74
C LEU A 33 5.18 4.13 0.87
N ALA A 34 4.55 5.24 1.26
CA ALA A 34 3.51 5.88 0.45
C ALA A 34 4.06 6.35 -0.91
N ALA A 35 5.24 6.98 -0.92
CA ALA A 35 5.89 7.44 -2.14
C ALA A 35 6.26 6.27 -3.06
N PHE A 36 6.81 5.19 -2.52
CA PHE A 36 7.09 3.98 -3.29
C PHE A 36 5.84 3.39 -3.93
N THR A 37 4.74 3.34 -3.19
CA THR A 37 3.46 2.84 -3.70
C THR A 37 2.95 3.70 -4.86
N SER A 38 3.01 5.02 -4.74
CA SER A 38 2.68 5.93 -5.85
C SER A 38 3.61 5.77 -7.04
N GLU A 39 4.92 5.65 -6.80
CA GLU A 39 5.92 5.50 -7.86
C GLU A 39 5.73 4.20 -8.66
N VAL A 40 5.28 3.11 -8.03
CA VAL A 40 4.91 1.86 -8.72
C VAL A 40 3.82 2.11 -9.76
N LEU A 41 2.79 2.88 -9.41
CA LEU A 41 1.67 3.22 -10.28
C LEU A 41 2.09 4.20 -11.38
N ASP A 42 2.83 5.24 -11.01
CA ASP A 42 3.30 6.27 -11.94
C ASP A 42 4.26 5.71 -13.00
N ARG A 43 5.09 4.74 -12.62
CA ARG A 43 6.02 4.06 -13.54
C ARG A 43 5.43 2.84 -14.23
N SER A 44 4.18 2.48 -13.94
CA SER A 44 3.51 1.35 -14.58
C SER A 44 3.44 1.57 -16.10
N PRO A 45 4.03 0.69 -16.92
CA PRO A 45 4.03 0.85 -18.37
C PRO A 45 2.62 1.01 -18.93
N GLN A 46 2.49 1.90 -19.92
CA GLN A 46 1.27 2.15 -20.67
C GLN A 46 1.54 2.00 -22.17
N SER A 47 0.61 1.42 -22.90
CA SER A 47 0.56 1.44 -24.36
C SER A 47 -0.89 1.51 -24.83
N GLN A 48 -1.12 2.01 -26.05
CA GLN A 48 -2.42 1.95 -26.72
C GLN A 48 -2.71 0.55 -27.24
N ASP A 49 -1.67 -0.24 -27.52
CA ASP A 49 -1.80 -1.65 -27.88
C ASP A 49 -1.92 -2.49 -26.60
N ALA A 50 -3.00 -3.27 -26.50
CA ALA A 50 -3.31 -4.03 -25.29
C ALA A 50 -2.32 -5.17 -25.04
N ASP A 51 -1.81 -5.81 -26.10
CA ASP A 51 -0.87 -6.92 -25.99
C ASP A 51 0.53 -6.41 -25.64
N GLU A 52 0.94 -5.28 -26.22
CA GLU A 52 2.18 -4.58 -25.85
C GLU A 52 2.12 -4.11 -24.39
N LYS A 53 1.02 -3.46 -23.97
CA LYS A 53 0.82 -3.02 -22.58
C LYS A 53 0.94 -4.19 -21.62
N LYS A 54 0.29 -5.31 -21.94
CA LYS A 54 0.36 -6.55 -21.15
C LYS A 54 1.79 -7.08 -21.05
N ALA A 55 2.51 -7.20 -22.17
CA ALA A 55 3.87 -7.71 -22.20
C ALA A 55 4.84 -6.81 -21.39
N LEU A 56 4.72 -5.48 -21.51
CA LEU A 56 5.52 -4.52 -20.75
C LEU A 56 5.27 -4.63 -19.25
N ARG A 57 4.01 -4.80 -18.83
CA ARG A 57 3.66 -4.96 -17.40
C ARG A 57 4.07 -6.33 -16.84
N GLN A 58 4.06 -7.38 -17.65
CA GLN A 58 4.65 -8.67 -17.27
C GLN A 58 6.16 -8.53 -17.00
N ALA A 59 6.90 -7.84 -17.87
CA ALA A 59 8.32 -7.56 -17.65
C ALA A 59 8.54 -6.67 -16.41
N TYR A 60 7.66 -5.68 -16.21
CA TYR A 60 7.67 -4.79 -15.05
C TYR A 60 7.52 -5.55 -13.71
N ALA A 61 6.62 -6.53 -13.67
CA ALA A 61 6.37 -7.39 -12.51
C ALA A 61 7.45 -8.45 -12.28
N LYS A 62 8.00 -9.01 -13.37
CA LYS A 62 9.00 -10.08 -13.30
C LYS A 62 10.34 -9.59 -12.79
N ASP A 63 10.92 -8.59 -13.48
CA ASP A 63 12.30 -8.12 -13.24
C ASP A 63 12.40 -6.57 -13.14
N GLY A 64 11.28 -5.87 -13.34
CA GLY A 64 11.21 -4.41 -13.36
C GLY A 64 11.03 -3.74 -12.00
N PHE A 65 10.50 -2.51 -12.01
CA PHE A 65 10.38 -1.70 -10.79
C PHE A 65 9.34 -2.26 -9.82
N LEU A 66 8.22 -2.83 -10.31
CA LEU A 66 7.24 -3.49 -9.42
C LEU A 66 7.90 -4.60 -8.61
N ARG A 67 8.73 -5.46 -9.22
CA ARG A 67 9.49 -6.50 -8.50
C ARG A 67 10.37 -5.92 -7.40
N LYS A 68 11.10 -4.86 -7.72
CA LYS A 68 12.04 -4.21 -6.79
C LYS A 68 11.30 -3.55 -5.62
N ALA A 69 10.19 -2.87 -5.90
CA ALA A 69 9.34 -2.26 -4.89
C ALA A 69 8.74 -3.32 -3.97
N MET A 70 8.13 -4.38 -4.51
CA MET A 70 7.55 -5.45 -3.70
C MET A 70 8.59 -6.16 -2.83
N ASN A 71 9.79 -6.42 -3.36
CA ASN A 71 10.91 -6.95 -2.56
C ASN A 71 11.33 -6.01 -1.42
N TYR A 72 11.34 -4.70 -1.67
CA TYR A 72 11.68 -3.70 -0.64
C TYR A 72 10.61 -3.68 0.47
N VAL A 73 9.33 -3.63 0.08
CA VAL A 73 8.20 -3.63 1.02
C VAL A 73 8.15 -4.92 1.84
N GLU A 74 8.33 -6.08 1.20
CA GLU A 74 8.40 -7.38 1.86
C GLU A 74 9.45 -7.39 2.97
N ARG A 75 10.67 -6.94 2.66
CA ARG A 75 11.75 -6.83 3.66
C ARG A 75 11.39 -5.85 4.78
N ARG A 76 10.76 -4.72 4.45
CA ARG A 76 10.39 -3.72 5.44
C ARG A 76 9.35 -4.26 6.42
N LEU A 77 8.36 -4.99 5.93
CA LEU A 77 7.33 -5.62 6.77
C LEU A 77 7.91 -6.75 7.64
N GLN A 78 8.90 -7.50 7.14
CA GLN A 78 9.59 -8.54 7.93
C GLN A 78 10.35 -7.97 9.14
N GLU A 79 10.76 -6.71 9.09
CA GLU A 79 11.48 -6.04 10.19
C GLU A 79 10.55 -5.52 11.29
N MET A 80 9.25 -5.44 11.04
CA MET A 80 8.29 -4.82 11.97
C MET A 80 7.71 -5.85 12.94
N PRO A 81 7.46 -5.46 14.21
CA PRO A 81 6.95 -6.37 15.24
C PRO A 81 5.44 -6.66 15.13
N GLY A 82 4.79 -6.34 14.01
CA GLY A 82 3.35 -6.48 13.80
C GLY A 82 2.98 -6.43 12.31
N PRO A 83 1.69 -6.51 11.96
CA PRO A 83 1.24 -6.67 10.58
C PRO A 83 1.35 -5.40 9.72
N PHE A 84 1.62 -4.23 10.32
CA PHE A 84 1.65 -2.93 9.65
C PHE A 84 3.04 -2.31 9.69
N LEU A 85 3.24 -1.25 8.88
CA LEU A 85 4.49 -0.51 8.79
C LEU A 85 4.99 0.01 10.15
N LEU A 86 4.07 0.36 11.05
CA LEU A 86 4.39 0.86 12.39
C LEU A 86 4.15 -0.20 13.48
N GLY A 87 4.16 -1.49 13.13
CA GLY A 87 3.86 -2.60 14.02
C GLY A 87 2.37 -2.90 14.10
N GLU A 88 1.73 -2.56 15.22
CA GLU A 88 0.34 -2.94 15.51
C GLU A 88 -0.70 -1.94 14.97
N THR A 89 -0.28 -0.74 14.58
CA THR A 89 -1.18 0.34 14.14
C THR A 89 -1.02 0.60 12.65
N ALA A 90 -2.13 0.53 11.91
CA ALA A 90 -2.17 0.87 10.49
C ALA A 90 -2.10 2.39 10.28
N SER A 91 -1.12 2.80 9.48
CA SER A 91 -0.86 4.18 9.06
C SER A 91 -1.41 4.47 7.66
N LEU A 92 -1.29 5.72 7.20
CA LEU A 92 -1.65 6.11 5.83
C LEU A 92 -0.93 5.26 4.76
N ALA A 93 0.33 4.89 5.00
CA ALA A 93 1.09 4.10 4.05
C ALA A 93 0.57 2.66 3.92
N ASP A 94 0.05 2.09 5.00
CA ASP A 94 -0.56 0.76 4.99
C ASP A 94 -1.81 0.73 4.10
N TYR A 95 -2.64 1.77 4.16
CA TYR A 95 -3.81 1.88 3.29
C TYR A 95 -3.44 2.14 1.82
N ALA A 96 -2.36 2.91 1.57
CA ALA A 96 -1.85 3.09 0.21
C ALA A 96 -1.37 1.76 -0.38
N LEU A 97 -0.53 1.03 0.38
CA LEU A 97 -0.04 -0.29 -0.02
C LEU A 97 -1.19 -1.28 -0.22
N TYR A 98 -2.19 -1.28 0.68
CA TYR A 98 -3.39 -2.09 0.54
C TYR A 98 -4.05 -1.87 -0.82
N GLY A 99 -4.29 -0.63 -1.22
CA GLY A 99 -4.93 -0.33 -2.52
C GLY A 99 -4.14 -0.87 -3.72
N LEU A 100 -2.80 -0.76 -3.70
CA LEU A 100 -1.95 -1.33 -4.75
C LEU A 100 -2.06 -2.87 -4.80
N VAL A 101 -1.93 -3.53 -3.64
CA VAL A 101 -1.96 -4.99 -3.56
C VAL A 101 -3.34 -5.53 -3.89
N ASP A 102 -4.39 -4.86 -3.42
CA ASP A 102 -5.78 -5.20 -3.70
C ASP A 102 -6.11 -5.13 -5.19
N MET A 103 -5.62 -4.10 -5.90
CA MET A 103 -5.73 -3.99 -7.35
C MET A 103 -5.06 -5.17 -8.08
N ILE A 104 -3.90 -5.66 -7.59
CA ILE A 104 -3.25 -6.86 -8.15
C ILE A 104 -4.09 -8.11 -7.85
N CYS A 105 -4.53 -8.28 -6.61
CA CYS A 105 -5.34 -9.42 -6.16
C CYS A 105 -6.68 -9.53 -6.92
N LYS A 106 -7.30 -8.40 -7.28
CA LYS A 106 -8.53 -8.34 -8.07
C LYS A 106 -8.31 -8.53 -9.58
N GLY A 107 -7.04 -8.54 -10.03
CA GLY A 107 -6.69 -8.66 -11.45
C GLY A 107 -6.83 -7.33 -12.23
N ASP A 108 -6.96 -6.21 -11.53
CA ASP A 108 -7.11 -4.88 -12.12
C ASP A 108 -5.76 -4.26 -12.57
N PHE A 109 -4.63 -4.87 -12.19
CA PHE A 109 -3.31 -4.52 -12.71
C PHE A 109 -3.00 -5.34 -13.97
N ASP A 110 -3.40 -4.85 -15.16
CA ASP A 110 -3.26 -5.59 -16.42
C ASP A 110 -1.89 -6.25 -16.59
N GLY A 111 -1.87 -7.54 -16.95
CA GLY A 111 -0.63 -8.28 -17.21
C GLY A 111 0.12 -8.74 -15.96
N VAL A 112 -0.41 -8.49 -14.77
CA VAL A 112 0.10 -9.06 -13.51
C VAL A 112 -0.96 -9.99 -12.94
N GLU A 113 -0.65 -11.28 -12.85
CA GLU A 113 -1.58 -12.28 -12.33
C GLU A 113 -1.77 -12.09 -10.81
N PRO A 114 -2.97 -12.33 -10.24
CA PRO A 114 -3.20 -12.21 -8.79
C PRO A 114 -2.24 -13.03 -7.93
N ALA A 115 -1.83 -14.20 -8.43
CA ALA A 115 -0.86 -15.08 -7.75
C ALA A 115 0.54 -14.46 -7.59
N TYR A 116 0.84 -13.33 -8.24
CA TYR A 116 2.08 -12.58 -8.07
C TYR A 116 2.34 -12.21 -6.60
N VAL A 117 1.29 -11.88 -5.85
CA VAL A 117 1.39 -11.49 -4.44
C VAL A 117 1.81 -12.68 -3.55
N ASP A 118 1.64 -13.92 -4.01
CA ASP A 118 2.05 -15.12 -3.26
C ASP A 118 3.56 -15.25 -3.11
N GLU A 119 4.34 -14.53 -3.94
CA GLU A 119 5.80 -14.45 -3.82
C GLU A 119 6.25 -13.57 -2.63
N PHE A 120 5.35 -12.80 -2.02
CA PHE A 120 5.62 -11.81 -0.98
C PHE A 120 4.74 -12.08 0.27
N PRO A 121 5.11 -13.05 1.12
CA PRO A 121 4.24 -13.51 2.20
C PRO A 121 3.94 -12.45 3.25
N SER A 122 4.88 -11.57 3.60
CA SER A 122 4.62 -10.47 4.54
C SER A 122 3.71 -9.41 3.92
N VAL A 123 3.87 -9.10 2.63
CA VAL A 123 2.93 -8.22 1.90
C VAL A 123 1.53 -8.83 1.85
N LYS A 124 1.42 -10.13 1.57
CA LYS A 124 0.14 -10.84 1.56
C LYS A 124 -0.54 -10.84 2.93
N ALA A 125 0.24 -11.09 4.00
CA ALA A 125 -0.26 -11.05 5.37
C ALA A 125 -0.71 -9.64 5.77
N HIS A 126 0.05 -8.62 5.39
CA HIS A 126 -0.31 -7.20 5.56
C HIS A 126 -1.64 -6.88 4.89
N HIS A 127 -1.81 -7.23 3.60
CA HIS A 127 -3.05 -7.01 2.86
C HIS A 127 -4.26 -7.65 3.57
N GLY A 128 -4.10 -8.87 4.07
CA GLY A 128 -5.14 -9.56 4.85
C GLY A 128 -5.45 -8.93 6.22
N ALA A 129 -4.50 -8.22 6.82
CA ALA A 129 -4.67 -7.57 8.12
C ALA A 129 -5.37 -6.21 8.04
N VAL A 130 -5.19 -5.46 6.94
CA VAL A 130 -5.74 -4.10 6.78
C VAL A 130 -7.27 -4.03 6.93
N PRO A 131 -8.09 -4.94 6.38
CA PRO A 131 -9.53 -4.97 6.62
C PRO A 131 -9.91 -5.14 8.10
N GLY A 132 -9.00 -5.70 8.90
CA GLY A 132 -9.14 -5.85 10.35
C GLY A 132 -8.93 -4.56 11.15
N SER A 133 -8.30 -3.54 10.56
CA SER A 133 -7.99 -2.28 11.22
C SER A 133 -9.26 -1.48 11.59
N ARG A 134 -9.15 -0.64 12.62
CA ARG A 134 -10.27 0.19 13.10
C ARG A 134 -10.80 1.13 12.01
N LEU A 135 -9.91 1.90 11.37
CA LEU A 135 -10.31 2.92 10.40
C LEU A 135 -10.90 2.31 9.12
N PHE A 136 -10.41 1.14 8.68
CA PHE A 136 -11.03 0.44 7.55
C PHE A 136 -12.47 0.03 7.86
N LYS A 137 -12.71 -0.55 9.04
CA LYS A 137 -14.06 -0.93 9.49
C LYS A 137 -14.99 0.26 9.62
N GLU A 138 -14.49 1.37 10.16
CA GLU A 138 -15.25 2.63 10.27
C GLU A 138 -15.60 3.19 8.88
N TYR A 139 -14.68 3.15 7.92
CA TYR A 139 -14.94 3.55 6.54
C TYR A 139 -16.04 2.68 5.90
N VAL A 140 -15.92 1.35 5.98
CA VAL A 140 -16.91 0.43 5.41
C VAL A 140 -18.28 0.63 6.06
N ALA A 141 -18.34 0.83 7.39
CA ALA A 141 -19.60 1.11 8.08
C ALA A 141 -20.24 2.43 7.64
N ALA A 142 -19.45 3.46 7.35
CA ALA A 142 -19.93 4.77 6.93
C ALA A 142 -20.39 4.80 5.46
N TYR A 143 -19.72 4.07 4.57
CA TYR A 143 -19.90 4.18 3.12
C TYR A 143 -20.46 2.93 2.44
N GLY A 144 -20.57 1.80 3.14
CA GLY A 144 -21.14 0.55 2.63
C GLY A 144 -20.32 -0.14 1.54
N LYS A 145 -19.05 0.25 1.35
CA LYS A 145 -18.11 -0.33 0.38
C LYS A 145 -16.69 -0.28 0.91
N GLU A 146 -15.86 -1.19 0.42
CA GLU A 146 -14.41 -1.14 0.62
C GLU A 146 -13.81 0.08 -0.12
N PRO A 147 -12.76 0.70 0.44
CA PRO A 147 -12.06 1.83 -0.17
C PRO A 147 -11.38 1.48 -1.49
#